data_AF-A0A932FF32-F1
#
_entry.id   AF-A0A932FF32-F1
#
_cell.length_a   1.000
_cell.length_b   1.000
_cell.length_c   1.000
_cell.angle_alpha   90.00
_cell.angle_beta   90.00
_cell.angle_gamma   90.00
#
_symmetry.space_group_name_H-M   'P 1'
#
loop_
_entity.id
_entity.type
_entity.pdbx_description
1 polymer ?
#
loop_
_entity_poly.entity_id
_entity_poly.type
_entity_poly.pdbx_seq_one_letter_code
_entity_poly.pdbx_strand_id
1 'polypeptide(L)' 'MPIEIPEVVIERLPVYARALATLEALGRDVVSSQDLGDQLGVTPAQIRKDLSYFGRFGK' A
#
# COMPACT_ATOMS: atom_id res chain seq x y z
N MET A 1 9.97 -15.50 16.47
CA MET A 1 10.15 -14.05 16.72
C MET A 1 8.94 -13.35 16.16
N PRO A 2 8.30 -12.42 16.89
CA PRO A 2 7.26 -11.59 16.28
C PRO A 2 7.86 -10.82 15.11
N ILE A 3 7.11 -10.70 14.02
CA ILE A 3 7.52 -9.85 12.88
C ILE A 3 7.44 -8.42 13.39
N GLU A 4 8.60 -7.81 13.62
CA GLU A 4 8.67 -6.39 13.96
C GLU A 4 8.45 -5.59 12.69
N ILE A 5 7.31 -4.90 12.63
CA ILE A 5 6.97 -4.03 11.52
C ILE A 5 7.78 -2.74 11.69
N PRO A 6 8.58 -2.32 10.70
CA PRO A 6 9.36 -1.10 10.83
C PRO A 6 8.47 0.13 11.03
N GLU A 7 8.86 1.07 11.91
CA GLU A 7 8.09 2.29 12.19
C GLU A 7 7.76 3.07 10.92
N VAL A 8 8.73 3.21 10.00
CA VAL A 8 8.54 3.88 8.71
C VAL A 8 7.46 3.24 7.83
N VAL A 9 7.18 1.95 8.02
CA VAL A 9 6.09 1.26 7.31
C VAL A 9 4.75 1.65 7.93
N ILE A 10 4.68 1.71 9.26
CA ILE A 10 3.50 2.15 10.01
C ILE A 10 3.14 3.60 9.64
N GLU A 11 4.14 4.49 9.57
CA GLU A 11 3.97 5.89 9.18
C GLU A 11 3.39 6.07 7.76
N ARG A 12 3.65 5.12 6.84
CA ARG A 12 3.12 5.16 5.46
C ARG A 12 1.72 4.58 5.33
N LEU A 13 1.26 3.75 6.26
CA LEU A 13 -0.07 3.12 6.18
C LEU A 13 -1.21 4.13 5.96
N PRO A 14 -1.29 5.27 6.68
CA PRO A 14 -2.35 6.24 6.45
C PRO A 14 -2.31 6.85 5.04
N VAL A 15 -1.13 6.94 4.42
CA VAL A 15 -0.97 7.43 3.05
C VAL A 15 -1.58 6.44 2.06
N TYR A 16 -1.26 5.15 2.20
CA TYR A 16 -1.85 4.08 1.37
C TYR A 16 -3.38 4.01 1.54
N ALA A 17 -3.86 4.07 2.78
CA ALA A 17 -5.29 4.01 3.08
C ALA A 17 -6.07 5.17 2.43
N ARG A 18 -5.55 6.40 2.46
CA ARG A 18 -6.19 7.56 1.81
C ARG A 18 -6.22 7.42 0.28
N ALA A 19 -5.14 6.95 -0.33
CA ALA A 19 -5.09 6.73 -1.78
C ALA A 19 -6.09 5.64 -2.20
N LEU A 20 -6.13 4.51 -1.48
CA LEU A 20 -7.08 3.44 -1.71
C LEU A 20 -8.53 3.90 -1.54
N ALA A 21 -8.85 4.65 -0.49
CA ALA A 21 -10.20 5.22 -0.29
C ALA A 21 -10.61 6.16 -1.43
N THR A 22 -9.65 6.90 -1.99
CA THR A 22 -9.90 7.75 -3.16
C THR A 22 -10.21 6.91 -4.40
N LEU A 23 -9.45 5.85 -4.64
CA LEU A 23 -9.64 4.95 -5.76
C LEU A 23 -10.96 4.16 -5.65
N GLU A 24 -11.31 3.73 -4.44
CA GLU A 24 -12.60 3.11 -4.12
C GLU A 24 -13.76 4.06 -4.44
N ALA A 25 -13.68 5.33 -4.04
CA ALA A 25 -14.68 6.34 -4.38
C ALA A 25 -14.80 6.61 -5.89
N LEU A 26 -13.78 6.28 -6.67
CA LEU A 26 -13.78 6.33 -8.14
C LEU A 26 -14.25 5.01 -8.79
N GLY A 27 -14.72 4.05 -7.99
CA GLY A 27 -15.22 2.75 -8.47
C GLY A 27 -14.12 1.76 -8.86
N ARG A 28 -12.89 1.92 -8.34
CA ARG A 28 -11.79 0.97 -8.59
C ARG A 28 -11.79 -0.12 -7.53
N ASP A 29 -12.31 -1.30 -7.88
CA ASP A 29 -12.34 -2.46 -6.98
C ASP A 29 -10.98 -3.19 -6.87
N VAL A 30 -10.13 -3.05 -7.90
CA VAL A 30 -8.79 -3.65 -7.96
C VAL A 30 -7.80 -2.60 -8.39
N VAL A 31 -6.70 -2.50 -7.63
CA VAL A 31 -5.64 -1.50 -7.84
C VAL A 31 -4.29 -2.20 -7.84
N SER A 32 -3.44 -1.89 -8.81
CA SER A 32 -2.09 -2.45 -8.85
C SER A 32 -1.12 -1.63 -7.99
N SER A 33 0.00 -2.23 -7.57
CA SER A 33 1.09 -1.47 -6.93
C SER A 33 1.69 -0.40 -7.85
N GLN A 34 1.51 -0.52 -9.16
CA GLN A 34 1.94 0.49 -10.13
C GLN A 34 1.05 1.72 -10.04
N ASP A 35 -0.27 1.55 -10.08
CA ASP A 35 -1.25 2.64 -10.01
C ASP A 35 -1.09 3.46 -8.70
N LEU A 36 -0.95 2.75 -7.57
CA LEU A 36 -0.67 3.38 -6.28
C LEU A 36 0.67 4.12 -6.29
N GLY A 37 1.68 3.55 -6.93
CA GLY A 37 3.01 4.15 -7.01
C GLY A 37 3.01 5.44 -7.82
N ASP A 38 2.30 5.46 -8.95
CA ASP A 38 2.16 6.62 -9.82
C ASP A 38 1.39 7.75 -9.11
N GLN A 39 0.39 7.43 -8.29
CA GLN A 39 -0.37 8.42 -7.53
C GLN A 39 0.41 8.96 -6.31
N LEU A 40 1.22 8.13 -5.66
CA LEU A 40 1.89 8.47 -4.40
C LEU A 40 3.36 8.90 -4.55
N GLY A 41 3.95 8.73 -5.75
CA GLY A 41 5.38 8.93 -5.95
C GLY A 41 6.24 7.89 -5.23
N VAL A 42 5.70 6.68 -5.00
CA VAL A 42 6.37 5.59 -4.30
C VAL A 42 6.62 4.45 -5.28
N THR A 43 7.77 3.77 -5.20
CA THR A 43 8.03 2.67 -6.11
C THR A 43 7.08 1.48 -5.85
N PRO A 44 6.63 0.77 -6.90
CA PRO A 44 5.76 -0.40 -6.74
C PRO A 44 6.39 -1.48 -5.84
N ALA A 45 7.71 -1.65 -5.91
CA ALA A 45 8.45 -2.59 -5.09
C ALA A 45 8.38 -2.24 -3.59
N GLN A 46 8.47 -0.95 -3.25
CA GLN A 46 8.35 -0.49 -1.88
C GLN A 46 6.93 -0.73 -1.35
N ILE A 47 5.90 -0.43 -2.13
CA ILE A 47 4.50 -0.66 -1.74
C ILE A 47 4.26 -2.15 -1.45
N ARG A 48 4.72 -3.04 -2.34
CA ARG A 48 4.59 -4.49 -2.12
C ARG A 48 5.31 -4.95 -0.85
N LYS A 49 6.51 -4.42 -0.59
CA LYS A 49 7.28 -4.74 0.62
C LYS A 49 6.55 -4.27 1.87
N ASP A 50 6.06 -3.04 1.89
CA ASP A 50 5.37 -2.45 3.04
C ASP A 50 4.09 -3.21 3.37
N LEU A 51 3.25 -3.47 2.36
CA LEU A 51 2.03 -4.23 2.55
C LEU A 51 2.29 -5.70 2.94
N SER A 52 3.41 -6.29 2.53
CA SER A 52 3.75 -7.68 2.89
C SER A 52 3.90 -7.91 4.40
N TYR A 53 4.21 -6.86 5.18
CA TYR A 53 4.26 -6.95 6.65
C TYR A 53 2.89 -7.20 7.29
N PHE A 54 1.80 -6.89 6.58
CA PHE A 54 0.42 -7.03 7.08
C PHE A 54 -0.34 -8.21 6.45
N GLY A 55 0.34 -9.00 5.62
CA GLY A 55 -0.24 -10.15 4.94
C GLY A 55 0.05 -10.16 3.45
N ARG A 56 -0.59 -11.09 2.74
CA ARG A 56 -0.51 -11.15 1.27
C ARG A 56 -1.71 -10.44 0.69
N PHE A 57 -1.44 -9.41 -0.11
CA PHE A 57 -2.43 -8.63 -0.85
C PHE A 57 -2.24 -8.87 -2.35
N GLY A 58 -3.36 -8.98 -3.08
CA GLY A 58 -3.37 -9.30 -4.51
C GLY A 58 -3.51 -10.80 -4.80
N LYS A 59 -3.49 -11.14 -6.08
CA LYS A 59 -3.45 -12.50 -6.62
C LYS A 59 -2.22 -12.65 -7.51
#